data_AF-A0A7C4B0Z3-F1
#
_entry.id   AF-A0A7C4B0Z3-F1
#
_cell.length_a   1.000
_cell.length_b   1.000
_cell.length_c   1.000
_cell.angle_alpha   90.00
_cell.angle_beta   90.00
_cell.angle_gamma   90.00
#
_symmetry.space_group_name_H-M   'P 1'
#
loop_
_entity.id
_entity.type
_entity.pdbx_description
1 polymer ?
#
loop_
_entity_poly.entity_id
_entity_poly.type
_entity_poly.pdbx_seq_one_letter_code
_entity_poly.pdbx_strand_id
1 'polypeptide(L)'
;MSGSISRCLGAWRDKSWVLLTKRWGMFLGVSFFYTFSMGNKQQEKLVFLLARCNGAIGYAPLGDEAEYADSSLFKSVASKQIFLPKNGADGPYRWAQLCNERYGNKKICIFVPGVRFDARGTRKGRGGGWYDRFLSKIHPEWIRIGIIGAGGFSRTALARQEWDEPVDWVAVRGASSWKFYETHARHARKPLRRDLSRAIK
;
A
#
# COMPACT_ATOMS: atom_id res chain seq x y z
N MET A 1 -6.56 -34.53 -67.99
CA MET A 1 -5.85 -35.59 -67.24
C MET A 1 -5.62 -35.05 -65.84
N SER A 2 -6.50 -35.45 -64.91
CA SER A 2 -6.18 -36.20 -63.68
C SER A 2 -5.36 -35.38 -62.68
N GLY A 3 -5.90 -34.95 -61.54
CA GLY A 3 -6.52 -35.80 -60.51
C GLY A 3 -5.45 -36.08 -59.45
N SER A 4 -5.47 -35.34 -58.33
CA SER A 4 -6.05 -35.76 -57.04
C SER A 4 -5.22 -36.75 -56.21
N ILE A 5 -4.85 -36.30 -55.01
CA ILE A 5 -5.09 -36.95 -53.70
C ILE A 5 -4.46 -38.33 -53.46
N SER A 6 -3.62 -38.44 -52.41
CA SER A 6 -3.85 -39.32 -51.23
C SER A 6 -2.59 -39.39 -50.35
N ARG A 7 -2.69 -39.04 -49.05
CA ARG A 7 -2.78 -39.97 -47.89
C ARG A 7 -1.41 -40.50 -47.44
N CYS A 8 -1.07 -40.63 -46.17
CA CYS A 8 -1.86 -41.15 -45.06
C CYS A 8 -1.18 -40.89 -43.69
N LEU A 9 -2.01 -40.73 -42.66
CA LEU A 9 -1.97 -41.35 -41.30
C LEU A 9 -0.69 -41.17 -40.45
N GLY A 10 -0.72 -40.57 -39.25
CA GLY A 10 -1.50 -40.93 -38.05
C GLY A 10 -0.49 -41.02 -36.88
N ALA A 11 -0.78 -40.84 -35.60
CA ALA A 11 -2.01 -40.78 -34.84
C ALA A 11 -1.67 -40.35 -33.39
N TRP A 12 -2.62 -39.66 -32.72
CA TRP A 12 -3.08 -39.85 -31.33
C TRP A 12 -2.11 -39.48 -30.19
N ARG A 13 -2.47 -38.77 -29.10
CA ARG A 13 -3.64 -38.73 -28.19
C ARG A 13 -3.40 -37.52 -27.25
N ASP A 14 -4.31 -36.84 -26.56
CA ASP A 14 -5.68 -37.11 -26.13
C ASP A 14 -6.31 -35.73 -25.81
N LYS A 15 -7.50 -35.44 -26.35
CA LYS A 15 -8.33 -34.28 -26.01
C LYS A 15 -9.72 -34.81 -25.69
N SER A 16 -10.13 -34.66 -24.43
CA SER A 16 -11.50 -34.74 -23.95
C SER A 16 -11.44 -34.00 -22.61
N TRP A 17 -12.16 -32.92 -22.35
CA TRP A 17 -13.60 -32.75 -22.46
C TRP A 17 -13.93 -31.27 -22.73
N VAL A 18 -14.64 -30.99 -23.83
CA VAL A 18 -15.39 -29.76 -24.03
C VAL A 18 -16.82 -30.18 -24.35
N LEU A 19 -17.77 -29.51 -23.68
CA LEU A 19 -19.23 -29.48 -23.85
C LEU A 19 -20.02 -30.15 -22.72
N LEU A 20 -20.57 -29.33 -21.81
CA LEU A 20 -22.00 -29.30 -21.49
C LEU A 20 -22.33 -28.01 -20.71
N THR A 21 -22.83 -26.99 -21.42
CA THR A 21 -24.19 -26.43 -21.29
C THR A 21 -24.48 -25.51 -20.10
N LYS A 22 -24.63 -24.22 -20.43
CA LYS A 22 -25.78 -23.33 -20.18
C LYS A 22 -26.46 -23.35 -18.80
N ARG A 23 -26.59 -22.11 -18.32
CA ARG A 23 -27.61 -21.52 -17.42
C ARG A 23 -27.14 -21.44 -15.97
N TRP A 24 -26.95 -20.20 -15.50
CA TRP A 24 -27.23 -19.63 -14.18
C TRP A 24 -26.39 -18.35 -14.00
N GLY A 25 -27.08 -17.21 -13.88
CA GLY A 25 -26.65 -16.06 -13.07
C GLY A 25 -25.33 -15.37 -13.41
N MET A 26 -25.42 -14.38 -14.30
CA MET A 26 -24.83 -13.04 -14.15
C MET A 26 -24.17 -12.75 -12.78
N PHE A 27 -22.85 -12.95 -12.69
CA PHE A 27 -21.95 -12.19 -11.83
C PHE A 27 -20.62 -12.07 -12.57
N LEU A 28 -20.35 -10.88 -13.11
CA LEU A 28 -19.02 -10.48 -13.60
C LEU A 28 -18.07 -10.39 -12.39
N GLY A 29 -17.65 -11.55 -11.90
CA GLY A 29 -16.56 -11.67 -10.95
C GLY A 29 -15.27 -11.28 -11.65
N VAL A 30 -14.68 -10.15 -11.25
CA VAL A 30 -13.30 -9.81 -11.59
C VAL A 30 -12.42 -10.89 -10.96
N SER A 31 -12.12 -11.93 -11.73
CA SER A 31 -11.20 -12.99 -11.33
C SER A 31 -9.78 -12.43 -11.40
N PHE A 32 -9.40 -11.72 -10.33
CA PHE A 32 -8.03 -11.29 -10.10
C PHE A 32 -7.25 -12.54 -9.65
N PHE A 33 -6.78 -13.33 -10.62
CA PHE A 33 -5.84 -14.42 -10.38
C PHE A 33 -4.52 -13.84 -9.86
N TYR A 34 -4.43 -13.64 -8.54
CA TYR A 34 -3.16 -13.46 -7.87
C TYR A 34 -2.47 -14.82 -7.90
N THR A 35 -1.36 -14.94 -8.62
CA THR A 35 -0.47 -16.10 -8.52
C THR A 35 -0.06 -16.25 -7.05
N PHE A 36 -0.62 -17.26 -6.39
CA PHE A 36 -0.45 -17.57 -4.99
C PHE A 36 0.96 -18.14 -4.77
N SER A 37 1.96 -17.26 -4.74
CA SER A 37 3.28 -17.56 -4.19
C SER A 37 3.19 -17.39 -2.68
N MET A 38 3.59 -18.40 -1.91
CA MET A 38 3.50 -18.44 -0.44
C MET A 38 3.76 -17.07 0.19
N GLY A 39 2.68 -16.37 0.54
CA GLY A 39 2.70 -14.95 0.85
C GLY A 39 3.33 -14.69 2.22
N ASN A 40 4.27 -13.77 2.27
CA ASN A 40 4.72 -13.21 3.54
C ASN A 40 3.48 -12.64 4.28
N LYS A 41 3.12 -13.16 5.46
CA LYS A 41 1.90 -12.78 6.21
C LYS A 41 1.69 -11.26 6.33
N GLN A 42 2.79 -10.50 6.43
CA GLN A 42 2.75 -9.04 6.48
C GLN A 42 2.30 -8.40 5.15
N GLN A 43 2.71 -8.98 4.02
CA GLN A 43 2.26 -8.54 2.70
C GLN A 43 0.76 -8.80 2.51
N GLU A 44 0.28 -9.98 2.88
CA GLU A 44 -1.16 -10.31 2.78
C GLU A 44 -2.01 -9.34 3.60
N LYS A 45 -1.59 -9.05 4.83
CA LYS A 45 -2.24 -8.08 5.70
C LYS A 45 -2.24 -6.68 5.08
N LEU A 46 -1.12 -6.22 4.52
CA LEU A 46 -1.05 -4.91 3.88
C LEU A 46 -1.93 -4.83 2.63
N VAL A 47 -1.90 -5.85 1.76
CA VAL A 47 -2.75 -5.93 0.57
C VAL A 47 -4.23 -5.89 0.94
N PHE A 48 -4.61 -6.63 1.98
CA PHE A 48 -5.98 -6.64 2.52
C PHE A 48 -6.43 -5.27 3.06
N LEU A 49 -5.51 -4.51 3.67
CA LEU A 49 -5.75 -3.12 4.11
C LEU A 49 -5.89 -2.16 2.92
N LEU A 50 -4.98 -2.23 1.96
CA LEU A 50 -5.00 -1.41 0.74
C LEU A 50 -6.29 -1.63 -0.06
N ALA A 51 -6.74 -2.88 -0.21
CA ALA A 51 -7.98 -3.22 -0.90
C ALA A 51 -9.24 -2.61 -0.24
N ARG A 52 -9.17 -2.30 1.05
CA ARG A 52 -10.27 -1.65 1.81
C ARG A 52 -10.18 -0.13 1.85
N CYS A 53 -9.07 0.44 1.40
CA CYS A 53 -8.91 1.89 1.33
C CYS A 53 -9.83 2.45 0.22
N ASN A 54 -10.57 3.51 0.56
CA ASN A 54 -11.42 4.24 -0.37
C ASN A 54 -10.60 5.09 -1.36
N GLY A 55 -9.34 5.37 -1.03
CA GLY A 55 -8.40 6.11 -1.86
C GLY A 55 -7.01 6.13 -1.23
N ALA A 56 -6.07 6.76 -1.93
CA ALA A 56 -4.73 6.97 -1.42
C ALA A 56 -4.27 8.42 -1.60
N ILE A 57 -3.37 8.84 -0.73
CA ILE A 57 -2.59 10.07 -0.88
C ILE A 57 -1.16 9.60 -1.09
N GLY A 58 -0.51 10.04 -2.16
CA GLY A 58 0.90 9.80 -2.31
C GLY A 58 1.65 11.00 -2.82
N TYR A 59 2.86 10.74 -3.27
CA TYR A 59 3.82 11.73 -3.70
C TYR A 59 4.47 11.25 -5.01
N ALA A 60 4.88 12.18 -5.85
CA ALA A 60 5.73 11.85 -6.98
C ALA A 60 7.17 11.71 -6.48
N PRO A 61 7.81 10.53 -6.61
CA PRO A 61 9.19 10.32 -6.15
C PRO A 61 10.16 11.34 -6.76
N LEU A 62 11.10 11.80 -5.94
CA LEU A 62 12.21 12.64 -6.38
C LEU A 62 13.45 11.77 -6.60
N GLY A 63 14.01 11.76 -7.82
CA GLY A 63 15.36 11.29 -8.19
C GLY A 63 15.84 9.98 -7.56
N ASP A 64 16.29 10.05 -6.30
CA ASP A 64 16.84 8.98 -5.46
C ASP A 64 15.78 8.21 -4.64
N GLU A 65 14.52 8.61 -4.69
CA GLU A 65 13.42 7.98 -3.97
C GLU A 65 12.88 6.72 -4.67
N ALA A 66 12.44 5.75 -3.89
CA ALA A 66 11.91 4.50 -4.42
C ALA A 66 10.60 4.73 -5.19
N GLU A 67 10.58 4.28 -6.45
CA GLU A 67 9.38 4.28 -7.27
C GLU A 67 8.42 3.17 -6.85
N TYR A 68 7.16 3.55 -6.62
CA TYR A 68 6.13 2.64 -6.10
C TYR A 68 4.85 2.64 -6.93
N ALA A 69 4.65 3.61 -7.83
CA ALA A 69 3.45 3.75 -8.64
C ALA A 69 3.19 2.53 -9.54
N ASP A 70 4.25 1.93 -10.09
CA ASP A 70 4.14 0.79 -11.01
C ASP A 70 3.99 -0.57 -10.32
N SER A 71 4.10 -0.61 -8.99
CA SER A 71 3.99 -1.86 -8.25
C SER A 71 2.55 -2.39 -8.29
N SER A 72 2.38 -3.64 -8.70
CA SER A 72 1.10 -4.36 -8.66
C SER A 72 0.42 -4.34 -7.28
N LEU A 73 1.20 -4.19 -6.21
CA LEU A 73 0.71 -4.08 -4.83
C LEU A 73 -0.10 -2.81 -4.60
N PHE A 74 0.35 -1.68 -5.16
CA PHE A 74 -0.28 -0.38 -4.96
C PHE A 74 -1.29 -0.03 -6.07
N LYS A 75 -1.34 -0.81 -7.17
CA LYS A 75 -2.31 -0.61 -8.27
C LYS A 75 -3.77 -0.53 -7.81
N SER A 76 -4.14 -1.27 -6.76
CA SER A 76 -5.50 -1.28 -6.21
C SER A 76 -5.96 0.09 -5.70
N VAL A 77 -5.02 0.92 -5.24
CA VAL A 77 -5.27 2.28 -4.75
C VAL A 77 -4.77 3.37 -5.69
N ALA A 78 -3.87 3.05 -6.63
CA ALA A 78 -3.28 3.99 -7.59
C ALA A 78 -4.34 4.70 -8.43
N SER A 79 -5.41 4.01 -8.86
CA SER A 79 -6.50 4.60 -9.64
C SER A 79 -7.36 5.60 -8.85
N LYS A 80 -7.20 5.66 -7.52
CA LYS A 80 -7.95 6.52 -6.60
C LYS A 80 -7.03 7.48 -5.83
N GLN A 81 -5.80 7.62 -6.32
CA GLN A 81 -4.74 8.33 -5.64
C GLN A 81 -4.74 9.81 -6.00
N ILE A 82 -4.54 10.67 -5.00
CA ILE A 82 -4.12 12.05 -5.22
C ILE A 82 -2.63 12.20 -4.90
N PHE A 83 -1.97 13.11 -5.62
CA PHE A 83 -0.55 13.40 -5.41
C PHE A 83 -0.38 14.73 -4.69
N LEU A 84 0.39 14.70 -3.61
CA LEU A 84 0.88 15.89 -2.92
C LEU A 84 1.88 16.63 -3.82
N PRO A 85 1.98 17.97 -3.71
CA PRO A 85 2.82 18.76 -4.57
C PRO A 85 4.30 18.52 -4.28
N LYS A 86 5.11 18.46 -5.35
CA LYS A 86 6.56 18.20 -5.24
C LYS A 86 7.31 19.24 -4.41
N ASN A 87 6.92 20.51 -4.48
CA ASN A 87 7.66 21.62 -3.85
C ASN A 87 6.99 22.15 -2.57
N GLY A 88 6.03 21.41 -2.01
CA GLY A 88 5.29 21.87 -0.83
C GLY A 88 4.45 23.12 -1.09
N ALA A 89 4.10 23.39 -2.35
CA ALA A 89 3.18 24.46 -2.74
C ALA A 89 1.90 24.41 -1.90
N ASP A 90 1.34 25.57 -1.56
CA ASP A 90 0.20 25.75 -0.65
C ASP A 90 0.44 25.38 0.83
N GLY A 91 1.61 24.82 1.16
CA GLY A 91 2.00 24.51 2.53
C GLY A 91 1.31 23.27 3.11
N PRO A 92 1.90 22.66 4.16
CA PRO A 92 1.45 21.36 4.67
C PRO A 92 0.05 21.40 5.30
N TYR A 93 -0.31 22.52 5.93
CA TYR A 93 -1.60 22.65 6.63
C TYR A 93 -2.78 22.75 5.68
N ARG A 94 -2.63 23.48 4.57
CA ARG A 94 -3.67 23.58 3.54
C ARG A 94 -3.93 22.23 2.88
N TRP A 95 -2.87 21.47 2.59
CA TRP A 95 -3.03 20.11 2.05
C TRP A 95 -3.70 19.16 3.04
N ALA A 96 -3.36 19.25 4.33
CA ALA A 96 -4.03 18.44 5.35
C ALA A 96 -5.53 18.76 5.40
N GLN A 97 -5.89 20.05 5.38
CA GLN A 97 -7.29 20.50 5.33
C GLN A 97 -8.01 19.97 4.08
N LEU A 98 -7.45 20.19 2.88
CA LEU A 98 -8.04 19.73 1.62
C LEU A 98 -8.24 18.21 1.58
N CYS A 99 -7.27 17.45 2.11
CA CYS A 99 -7.40 16.01 2.18
C CYS A 99 -8.54 15.61 3.15
N ASN A 100 -8.58 16.21 4.34
CA ASN A 100 -9.62 15.93 5.33
C ASN A 100 -11.02 16.27 4.80
N GLU A 101 -11.18 17.40 4.12
CA GLU A 101 -12.46 17.80 3.49
C GLU A 101 -12.88 16.82 2.38
N ARG A 102 -11.92 16.43 1.52
CA ARG A 102 -12.19 15.53 0.38
C ARG A 102 -12.62 14.13 0.81
N TYR A 103 -11.96 13.59 1.83
CA TYR A 103 -12.14 12.18 2.21
C TYR A 103 -12.99 12.00 3.47
N GLY A 104 -13.07 12.99 4.36
CA GLY A 104 -13.82 12.91 5.62
C GLY A 104 -13.46 11.64 6.41
N ASN A 105 -14.48 10.88 6.81
CA ASN A 105 -14.34 9.66 7.59
C ASN A 105 -14.00 8.40 6.75
N LYS A 106 -13.68 8.56 5.45
CA LYS A 106 -13.28 7.44 4.60
C LYS A 106 -11.93 6.86 5.05
N LYS A 107 -11.70 5.59 4.77
CA LYS A 107 -10.42 4.93 5.04
C LYS A 107 -9.44 5.25 3.94
N ILE A 108 -8.40 6.02 4.27
CA ILE A 108 -7.38 6.45 3.31
C ILE A 108 -6.02 5.90 3.70
N CYS A 109 -5.24 5.56 2.68
CA CYS A 109 -3.87 5.11 2.79
C CYS A 109 -2.94 6.25 2.33
N ILE A 110 -1.86 6.53 3.06
CA ILE A 110 -0.93 7.63 2.78
C ILE A 110 0.45 7.06 2.55
N PHE A 111 1.02 7.33 1.38
CA PHE A 111 2.41 7.03 1.06
C PHE A 111 3.28 8.19 1.51
N VAL A 112 4.27 7.88 2.34
CA VAL A 112 5.13 8.88 2.98
C VAL A 112 6.58 8.66 2.51
N PRO A 113 7.21 9.66 1.88
CA PRO A 113 8.62 9.59 1.53
C PRO A 113 9.50 9.87 2.75
N GLY A 114 10.76 9.43 2.65
CA GLY A 114 11.79 9.72 3.63
C GLY A 114 13.16 9.32 3.11
N VAL A 115 14.19 9.83 3.76
CA VAL A 115 15.60 9.48 3.51
C VAL A 115 15.97 8.22 4.30
N ARG A 116 15.46 8.11 5.54
CA ARG A 116 15.65 6.92 6.37
C ARG A 116 14.39 6.50 7.09
N PHE A 117 14.20 5.19 7.20
CA PHE A 117 13.15 4.57 8.02
C PHE A 117 13.73 3.46 8.89
N ASP A 118 13.10 3.18 10.03
CA ASP A 118 13.37 2.01 10.84
C ASP A 118 12.15 1.07 10.96
N ALA A 119 12.37 -0.14 11.48
CA ALA A 119 11.30 -1.10 11.73
C ALA A 119 10.29 -0.64 12.81
N ARG A 120 10.61 0.42 13.57
CA ARG A 120 9.74 1.00 14.59
C ARG A 120 8.89 2.15 14.03
N GLY A 121 8.97 2.43 12.72
CA GLY A 121 8.19 3.47 12.05
C GLY A 121 8.73 4.89 12.26
N THR A 122 9.96 5.04 12.74
CA THR A 122 10.65 6.33 12.76
C THR A 122 11.02 6.71 11.34
N ARG A 123 10.75 7.96 10.99
CA ARG A 123 11.03 8.51 9.67
C ARG A 123 11.99 9.70 9.80
N LYS A 124 12.99 9.76 8.94
CA LYS A 124 13.82 10.96 8.75
C LYS A 124 13.62 11.47 7.33
N GLY A 125 13.07 12.68 7.22
CA GLY A 125 12.94 13.41 5.96
C GLY A 125 14.18 14.24 5.64
N ARG A 126 14.10 15.08 4.61
CA ARG A 126 15.17 15.99 4.15
C ARG A 126 15.35 17.26 5.02
N GLY A 127 14.83 17.29 6.25
CA GLY A 127 15.01 18.41 7.18
C GLY A 127 13.96 19.54 7.11
N GLY A 128 13.11 19.61 6.09
CA GLY A 128 12.10 20.69 5.98
C GLY A 128 10.88 20.57 6.89
N GLY A 129 10.66 19.41 7.54
CA GLY A 129 9.53 19.17 8.45
C GLY A 129 8.12 19.25 7.82
N TRP A 130 8.02 19.31 6.49
CA TRP A 130 6.75 19.46 5.79
C TRP A 130 5.81 18.28 6.08
N TYR A 131 6.32 17.05 6.00
CA TYR A 131 5.54 15.84 6.28
C TYR A 131 5.14 15.73 7.75
N ASP A 132 5.97 16.15 8.70
CA ASP A 132 5.59 16.13 10.12
C ASP A 132 4.42 17.08 10.38
N ARG A 133 4.47 18.30 9.81
CA ARG A 133 3.35 19.26 9.89
C ARG A 133 2.09 18.76 9.20
N PHE A 134 2.21 18.16 8.01
CA PHE A 134 1.08 17.58 7.28
C PHE A 134 0.46 16.41 8.07
N LEU A 135 1.28 15.45 8.48
CA LEU A 135 0.83 14.24 9.19
C LEU A 135 0.21 14.54 10.56
N SER A 136 0.60 15.65 11.20
CA SER A 136 0.02 16.09 12.48
C SER A 136 -1.42 16.61 12.37
N LYS A 137 -1.88 16.98 11.16
CA LYS A 137 -3.20 17.60 10.93
C LYS A 137 -4.17 16.76 10.10
N ILE A 138 -3.70 15.68 9.49
CA ILE A 138 -4.58 14.72 8.79
C ILE A 138 -5.40 13.87 9.78
N HIS A 139 -6.44 13.23 9.26
CA HIS A 139 -7.25 12.30 10.02
C HIS A 139 -6.40 11.20 10.70
N PRO A 140 -6.50 11.01 12.02
CA PRO A 140 -5.58 10.15 12.77
C PRO A 140 -5.71 8.66 12.42
N GLU A 141 -6.88 8.22 11.94
CA GLU A 141 -7.11 6.81 11.59
C GLU A 141 -6.64 6.41 10.18
N TRP A 142 -6.19 7.37 9.36
CA TRP A 142 -5.66 7.04 8.04
C TRP A 142 -4.33 6.30 8.16
N ILE A 143 -4.15 5.28 7.33
CA ILE A 143 -3.00 4.37 7.40
C ILE A 143 -1.79 5.06 6.77
N ARG A 144 -0.67 5.12 7.48
CA ARG A 144 0.57 5.73 7.01
C ARG A 144 1.57 4.65 6.62
N ILE A 145 2.00 4.68 5.36
CA ILE A 145 2.93 3.70 4.78
C ILE A 145 4.18 4.46 4.30
N GLY A 146 5.29 4.27 5.02
CA GLY A 146 6.60 4.76 4.60
C GLY A 146 7.13 3.95 3.43
N ILE A 147 7.51 4.61 2.34
CA ILE A 147 8.11 3.97 1.17
C ILE A 147 9.61 4.29 1.16
N ILE A 148 10.45 3.27 1.07
CA ILE A 148 11.90 3.45 1.11
C ILE A 148 12.64 2.39 0.28
N GLY A 149 13.77 2.76 -0.31
CA GLY A 149 14.70 1.80 -0.90
C GLY A 149 15.48 1.02 0.17
N ALA A 150 16.03 -0.13 -0.17
CA ALA A 150 16.78 -0.97 0.77
C ALA A 150 17.93 -0.22 1.48
N GLY A 151 18.62 0.71 0.80
CA GLY A 151 19.71 1.51 1.38
C GLY A 151 19.27 2.52 2.44
N GLY A 152 18.00 2.95 2.43
CA GLY A 152 17.45 3.89 3.42
C GLY A 152 16.84 3.21 4.65
N PHE A 153 16.76 1.87 4.66
CA PHE A 153 16.15 1.14 5.76
C PHE A 153 17.18 0.78 6.85
N SER A 154 16.86 1.10 8.10
CA SER A 154 17.66 0.80 9.28
C SER A 154 17.02 -0.31 10.11
N ARG A 155 17.79 -1.35 10.44
CA ARG A 155 17.37 -2.37 11.43
C ARG A 155 17.48 -1.87 12.87
N THR A 156 18.37 -0.90 13.10
CA THR A 156 18.52 -0.24 14.40
C THR A 156 17.54 0.92 14.50
N ALA A 157 17.04 1.14 15.71
CA ALA A 157 16.12 2.24 16.00
C ALA A 157 16.82 3.58 15.73
N LEU A 158 16.16 4.44 14.95
CA LEU A 158 16.62 5.80 14.71
C LEU A 158 16.19 6.69 15.88
N ALA A 159 16.99 7.72 16.17
CA ALA A 159 16.61 8.74 17.13
C ALA A 159 15.32 9.43 16.67
N ARG A 160 14.28 9.40 17.50
CA ARG A 160 12.98 10.02 17.23
C ARG A 160 12.79 11.21 18.15
N GLN A 161 12.39 12.34 17.57
CA GLN A 161 12.01 13.54 18.32
C GLN A 161 10.50 13.52 18.60
N GLU A 162 10.03 14.33 19.56
CA GLU A 162 8.62 14.34 19.96
C GLU A 162 7.68 14.78 18.84
N TRP A 163 8.15 15.72 18.01
CA TRP A 163 7.45 16.23 16.84
C TRP A 163 7.58 15.36 15.59
N ASP A 164 8.38 14.28 15.63
CA ASP A 164 8.50 13.36 14.50
C ASP A 164 7.22 12.50 14.42
N GLU A 165 6.50 12.63 13.31
CA GLU A 165 5.27 11.85 13.06
C GLU A 165 5.62 10.46 12.51
N PRO A 166 5.32 9.36 13.24
CA PRO A 166 5.68 8.03 12.79
C PRO A 166 4.69 7.46 11.76
N VAL A 167 5.13 6.40 11.08
CA VAL A 167 4.32 5.62 10.12
C VAL A 167 3.89 4.28 10.73
N ASP A 168 2.81 3.68 10.24
CA ASP A 168 2.30 2.36 10.72
C ASP A 168 2.95 1.19 10.01
N TRP A 169 3.32 1.42 8.75
CA TRP A 169 3.94 0.43 7.88
C TRP A 169 5.18 1.04 7.24
N VAL A 170 6.21 0.22 7.05
CA VAL A 170 7.36 0.54 6.21
C VAL A 170 7.44 -0.49 5.10
N ALA A 171 7.33 -0.03 3.85
CA ALA A 171 7.53 -0.81 2.66
C ALA A 171 8.94 -0.54 2.11
N VAL A 172 9.79 -1.54 2.19
CA VAL A 172 11.18 -1.50 1.74
C VAL A 172 11.27 -2.13 0.36
N ARG A 173 11.62 -1.31 -0.63
CA ARG A 173 11.90 -1.74 -2.00
C ARG A 173 13.31 -2.35 -2.07
N GLY A 174 13.38 -3.67 -2.20
CA GLY A 174 14.60 -4.38 -2.61
C GLY A 174 14.81 -4.33 -4.12
N ALA A 175 15.75 -5.11 -4.65
CA ALA A 175 16.03 -5.16 -6.09
C ALA A 175 14.84 -5.74 -6.90
N SER A 176 14.29 -6.88 -6.47
CA SER A 176 13.20 -7.59 -7.16
C SER A 176 11.95 -7.81 -6.29
N SER A 177 11.99 -7.44 -5.02
CA SER A 177 10.91 -7.71 -4.07
C SER A 177 10.67 -6.56 -3.11
N TRP A 178 9.49 -6.59 -2.48
CA TRP A 178 9.13 -5.71 -1.38
C TRP A 178 9.21 -6.46 -0.06
N LYS A 179 9.72 -5.79 0.97
CA LYS A 179 9.62 -6.23 2.37
C LYS A 179 8.76 -5.24 3.13
N PHE A 180 7.90 -5.75 4.02
CA PHE A 180 6.97 -4.92 4.78
C PHE A 180 7.25 -5.08 6.26
N TYR A 181 7.10 -4.01 7.01
CA TYR A 181 7.26 -3.99 8.45
C TYR A 181 6.10 -3.23 9.07
N GLU A 182 5.32 -3.90 9.92
CA GLU A 182 4.31 -3.25 10.75
C GLU A 182 4.98 -2.69 12.01
N THR A 183 4.75 -1.42 12.32
CA THR A 183 5.56 -0.68 13.30
C THR A 183 4.86 -0.50 14.65
N HIS A 184 3.51 -0.57 14.64
CA HIS A 184 2.63 -0.26 15.78
C HIS A 184 2.88 1.10 16.46
N ALA A 185 3.62 2.00 15.82
CA ALA A 185 4.18 3.20 16.44
C ALA A 185 3.13 4.21 16.94
N ARG A 186 1.99 4.29 16.24
CA ARG A 186 0.89 5.21 16.58
C ARG A 186 -0.08 4.60 17.59
N HIS A 187 -0.33 3.29 17.50
CA HIS A 187 -1.23 2.59 18.40
C HIS A 187 -0.64 2.35 19.79
N ALA A 188 0.69 2.31 19.91
CA ALA A 188 1.38 2.27 21.20
C ALA A 188 1.17 3.56 22.04
N ARG A 189 0.74 4.67 21.42
CA ARG A 189 0.46 5.94 22.11
C ARG A 189 -0.98 6.07 22.64
N LYS A 190 -1.89 5.12 22.37
CA LYS A 190 -3.17 5.08 23.10
C LYS A 190 -2.87 4.41 24.45
N PRO A 191 -2.84 5.13 25.60
CA PRO A 191 -3.05 4.43 26.86
C PRO A 191 -4.35 3.65 26.67
N LEU A 192 -4.37 2.37 27.10
CA LEU A 192 -5.64 1.71 27.35
C LEU A 192 -6.46 2.74 28.13
N ARG A 193 -7.58 3.19 27.56
CA ARG A 193 -8.65 3.72 28.39
C ARG A 193 -9.06 2.52 29.24
N ARG A 194 -8.35 2.33 30.37
CA ARG A 194 -8.85 1.54 31.49
C ARG A 194 -10.15 2.23 31.82
N ASP A 195 -11.22 1.52 31.53
CA ASP A 195 -12.55 1.77 32.04
C ASP A 195 -12.43 2.21 33.50
N LEU A 196 -12.51 3.51 33.76
CA LEU A 196 -12.73 4.07 35.08
C LEU A 196 -14.22 3.98 35.48
N SER A 197 -14.96 3.07 34.85
CA SER A 197 -16.38 2.80 35.14
C SER A 197 -16.59 1.59 36.06
N ARG A 198 -15.53 0.96 36.58
CA ARG A 198 -15.63 -0.17 37.54
C ARG A 198 -14.65 -0.06 38.70
N ALA A 199 -14.96 0.82 39.64
CA ALA A 199 -14.56 0.86 41.06
C ALA A 199 -14.82 2.32 41.49
N ILE A 200 -15.92 2.71 42.13
CA ILE A 200 -16.45 2.35 43.46
C ILE A 200 -17.86 3.01 43.43
N LYS A 201 -18.97 2.28 43.29
CA LYS A 201 -19.88 1.87 44.38
C LYS A 201 -19.84 2.70 45.65
#